data_AF-A0A401NMG6-F1
#
_entry.id   AF-A0A401NMG6-F1
#
_cell.length_a   1.000
_cell.length_b   1.000
_cell.length_c   1.000
_cell.angle_alpha   90.00
_cell.angle_beta   90.00
_cell.angle_gamma   90.00
#
_symmetry.space_group_name_H-M   'P 1'
#
loop_
_entity.id
_entity.type
_entity.pdbx_description
1 polymer ?
#
loop_
_entity_poly.entity_id
_entity_poly.type
_entity_poly.pdbx_seq_one_letter_code
_entity_poly.pdbx_strand_id
1 'polypeptide(L)'
;MPRYCLFGNNVTLASRFESGSQPRRINVSPTTYQLLKGDESFKFIPRSRSDLPENFPKEIHGICYFLEANAPLNSSRMISMPACTRKKSYNIGTMFLRETSL
;
A
#
# COMPACT_ATOMS: atom_id res chain seq x y z
N MET A 1 -17.79 -8.34 -20.54
CA MET A 1 -16.89 -8.65 -19.40
C MET A 1 -16.95 -7.49 -18.42
N PRO A 2 -17.20 -7.71 -17.12
CA PRO A 2 -17.30 -6.62 -16.14
C PRO A 2 -15.96 -5.90 -15.99
N ARG A 3 -15.97 -4.56 -15.98
CA ARG A 3 -14.80 -3.73 -15.71
C ARG A 3 -15.02 -2.91 -14.43
N TYR A 4 -14.07 -2.99 -13.51
CA TYR A 4 -14.08 -2.24 -12.25
C TYR A 4 -13.26 -0.96 -12.40
N CYS A 5 -13.90 0.18 -12.19
CA CYS A 5 -13.23 1.47 -12.17
C CYS A 5 -13.20 1.99 -10.72
N LEU A 6 -12.00 2.26 -10.21
CA LEU A 6 -11.77 2.87 -8.90
C LEU A 6 -11.57 4.37 -9.06
N PHE A 7 -12.23 5.17 -8.23
CA PHE A 7 -12.11 6.63 -8.22
C PHE A 7 -11.86 7.16 -6.81
N GLY A 8 -11.21 8.32 -6.73
CA GLY A 8 -11.00 9.07 -5.48
C GLY A 8 -9.53 9.48 -5.27
N ASN A 9 -9.30 10.35 -4.29
CA ASN A 9 -7.97 10.91 -4.00
C ASN A 9 -6.92 9.82 -3.73
N ASN A 10 -7.32 8.72 -3.09
CA ASN A 10 -6.43 7.60 -2.79
C ASN A 10 -5.96 6.86 -4.05
N VAL A 11 -6.78 6.81 -5.11
CA VAL A 11 -6.39 6.22 -6.40
C VAL A 11 -5.32 7.08 -7.05
N THR A 12 -5.51 8.41 -7.03
CA THR A 12 -4.51 9.36 -7.53
C THR A 12 -3.21 9.29 -6.71
N LEU A 13 -3.30 9.23 -5.38
CA LEU A 13 -2.12 9.08 -4.51
C LEU A 13 -1.38 7.78 -4.78
N ALA A 14 -2.08 6.66 -4.96
CA ALA A 14 -1.45 5.38 -5.31
C ALA A 14 -0.68 5.47 -6.63
N SER A 15 -1.25 6.13 -7.65
CA SER A 15 -0.53 6.41 -8.90
C SER A 15 0.70 7.30 -8.66
N ARG A 16 0.62 8.32 -7.80
CA ARG A 16 1.80 9.15 -7.46
C ARG A 16 2.89 8.37 -6.71
N PHE A 17 2.52 7.41 -5.85
CA PHE A 17 3.49 6.52 -5.19
C PHE A 17 4.25 5.63 -6.17
N GLU A 18 3.57 5.16 -7.21
CA GLU A 18 4.18 4.40 -8.30
C GLU A 18 5.14 5.29 -9.10
N SER A 19 4.69 6.47 -9.52
CA SER A 19 5.52 7.36 -10.33
C SER A 19 6.73 7.92 -9.58
N GLY A 20 6.64 8.06 -8.24
CA GLY A 20 7.76 8.41 -7.35
C GLY A 20 8.62 7.22 -6.89
N SER A 21 8.39 6.04 -7.45
CA SER A 21 9.18 4.84 -7.19
C SER A 21 10.50 4.85 -7.99
N GLN A 22 11.29 3.79 -7.82
CA GLN A 22 12.51 3.54 -8.57
C GLN A 22 12.37 2.24 -9.38
N PRO A 23 13.08 2.11 -10.51
CA PRO A 23 13.12 0.86 -11.27
C PRO A 23 13.48 -0.33 -10.39
N ARG A 24 12.77 -1.45 -10.55
CA ARG A 24 12.94 -2.69 -9.77
C ARG A 24 12.74 -2.55 -8.25
N ARG A 25 12.05 -1.50 -7.80
CA ARG A 25 11.68 -1.31 -6.39
C ARG A 25 10.17 -1.19 -6.24
N ILE A 26 9.65 -1.78 -5.17
CA ILE A 26 8.24 -1.69 -4.80
C ILE A 26 8.12 -0.61 -3.71
N ASN A 27 7.55 0.55 -4.04
CA ASN A 27 7.34 1.64 -3.10
C ASN A 27 6.09 1.39 -2.27
N VAL A 28 6.21 1.50 -0.95
CA VAL A 28 5.17 1.21 0.03
C VAL A 28 4.85 2.47 0.80
N SER A 29 3.56 2.83 0.80
CA SER A 29 3.06 3.95 1.56
C SER A 29 3.14 3.70 3.07
N PRO A 30 3.23 4.74 3.92
CA PRO A 30 3.27 4.59 5.38
C PRO A 30 2.05 3.86 5.95
N THR A 31 0.87 4.03 5.33
CA THR A 31 -0.36 3.36 5.75
C THR A 31 -0.30 1.86 5.46
N THR A 32 0.19 1.46 4.29
CA THR A 32 0.39 0.04 3.95
C THR A 32 1.46 -0.60 4.83
N TYR A 33 2.56 0.12 5.10
CA TYR A 33 3.62 -0.37 6.00
C TYR A 33 3.08 -0.69 7.39
N GLN A 34 2.20 0.15 7.96
CA GLN A 34 1.60 -0.10 9.26
C GLN A 34 0.80 -1.41 9.33
N LEU A 35 0.25 -1.87 8.20
CA LEU A 35 -0.48 -3.13 8.11
C LEU A 35 0.45 -4.34 7.98
N LEU A 36 1.59 -4.17 7.31
CA LEU A 36 2.53 -5.27 7.01
C LEU A 36 3.66 -5.41 8.03
N LYS A 37 3.97 -4.37 8.81
CA LYS A 37 5.09 -4.36 9.77
C LYS A 37 5.04 -5.46 10.85
N GLY A 38 3.89 -6.10 11.04
CA GLY A 38 3.71 -7.19 12.01
C GLY A 38 4.06 -8.57 11.46
N ASP A 39 4.32 -8.70 10.17
CA ASP A 39 4.66 -9.95 9.52
C ASP A 39 6.17 -9.97 9.18
N GLU A 40 6.88 -10.90 9.82
CA GLU A 40 8.33 -11.11 9.68
C GLU A 40 8.76 -11.54 8.27
N SER A 41 7.79 -11.93 7.43
CA SER A 41 8.02 -12.31 6.04
C SER A 41 8.39 -11.11 5.16
N PHE A 42 8.07 -9.89 5.59
CA PHE A 42 8.33 -8.67 4.82
C PHE A 42 9.51 -7.89 5.39
N LYS A 43 10.49 -7.60 4.52
CA LYS A 43 11.62 -6.72 4.83
C LYS A 43 11.42 -5.38 4.14
N PHE A 44 11.61 -4.30 4.90
CA PHE A 44 11.40 -2.93 4.44
C PHE A 44 12.68 -2.11 4.55
N ILE A 45 12.95 -1.32 3.53
CA ILE A 45 14.05 -0.35 3.51
C ILE A 45 13.42 1.05 3.67
N PRO A 46 13.74 1.79 4.74
CA PRO A 46 13.17 3.11 4.95
C PRO A 46 13.63 4.10 3.89
N ARG A 47 12.72 4.99 3.47
CA ARG A 47 13.02 6.15 2.61
C ARG A 47 12.90 7.46 3.40
N SER A 48 12.88 8.59 2.71
CA SER A 48 12.70 9.92 3.30
C SER A 48 11.23 10.35 3.30
N ARG A 49 10.90 11.37 4.10
CA ARG A 49 9.56 12.00 4.04
C ARG A 49 9.38 12.88 2.80
N SER A 50 10.47 13.43 2.26
CA SER A 50 10.46 14.24 1.03
C SER A 50 10.13 13.42 -0.22
N ASP A 51 10.33 12.09 -0.16
CA ASP A 51 9.95 11.16 -1.22
C ASP A 51 8.43 10.85 -1.24
N LEU A 52 7.66 11.39 -0.29
CA LEU A 52 6.20 11.29 -0.31
C LEU A 52 5.61 12.25 -1.34
N PRO A 53 4.48 11.91 -1.97
CA PRO A 53 3.75 12.85 -2.83
C PRO A 53 3.41 14.15 -2.09
N GLU A 54 3.53 15.30 -2.75
CA GLU A 54 3.25 16.61 -2.13
C GLU A 54 1.82 16.74 -1.58
N ASN A 55 0.85 16.13 -2.27
CA ASN A 55 -0.56 16.09 -1.86
C ASN A 55 -0.86 15.03 -0.78
N PHE A 56 0.17 14.41 -0.18
CA PHE A 56 -0.04 13.43 0.87
C PHE A 56 -0.55 14.12 2.15
N PRO A 57 -1.63 13.63 2.77
CA PRO A 57 -2.23 14.26 3.94
C PRO A 57 -1.23 14.34 5.09
N LYS A 58 -0.98 15.56 5.58
CA LYS A 58 0.02 15.85 6.62
C LYS A 58 -0.34 15.22 7.99
N GLU A 59 -1.62 14.97 8.22
CA GLU A 59 -2.17 14.27 9.39
C GLU A 59 -1.63 12.85 9.53
N ILE A 60 -1.30 12.19 8.41
CA ILE A 60 -0.76 10.84 8.43
C ILE A 60 0.74 10.93 8.68
N HIS A 61 1.15 10.51 9.88
CA HIS A 61 2.56 10.41 10.25
C HIS A 61 3.19 9.15 9.63
N GLY A 62 4.40 9.29 9.11
CA GLY A 62 5.20 8.19 8.59
C GLY A 62 6.14 8.64 7.48
N ILE A 63 6.86 7.66 6.94
CA ILE A 63 7.72 7.76 5.77
C ILE A 63 7.34 6.65 4.77
N CYS A 64 7.77 6.76 3.53
CA CYS A 64 7.66 5.65 2.57
C CYS A 64 8.77 4.64 2.79
N TYR A 65 8.56 3.43 2.28
CA TYR A 65 9.50 2.32 2.38
C TYR A 65 9.62 1.62 1.03
N PHE A 66 10.75 1.01 0.76
CA PHE A 66 10.83 0.00 -0.29
C PHE A 66 10.64 -1.40 0.31
N LEU A 67 9.81 -2.21 -0.33
CA LEU A 67 9.71 -3.63 0.00
C LEU A 67 10.84 -4.39 -0.72
N GLU A 68 11.56 -5.21 0.03
CA GLU A 68 12.59 -6.09 -0.51
C GLU A 68 11.98 -7.43 -0.94
N ALA A 69 12.12 -7.77 -2.23
CA ALA A 69 11.49 -8.95 -2.83
C ALA A 69 12.13 -10.30 -2.44
N ASN A 70 13.24 -10.29 -1.70
CA ASN A 70 14.11 -11.47 -1.49
C ASN A 70 14.24 -11.87 -0.01
N ALA A 71 13.19 -11.69 0.81
CA ALA A 71 13.15 -12.40 2.08
C ALA A 71 13.06 -13.91 1.75
N PRO A 72 14.02 -14.76 2.19
CA PRO A 72 13.90 -16.19 2.00
C PRO A 72 12.65 -16.65 2.76
N LEU A 73 11.61 -17.01 2.01
CA LEU A 73 10.46 -17.70 2.57
C LEU A 73 10.97 -19.02 3.14
N ASN A 74 11.05 -19.14 4.46
CA ASN A 74 11.03 -20.45 5.08
C ASN A 74 9.69 -21.08 4.69
N SER A 75 9.71 -22.07 3.78
CA SER A 75 8.54 -22.66 3.12
C SER A 75 7.57 -23.39 4.06
N SER A 76 7.73 -23.26 5.37
CA SER A 76 7.04 -24.05 6.40
C SER A 76 5.83 -23.35 7.01
N ARG A 77 5.51 -22.11 6.61
CA ARG A 77 4.31 -21.40 7.06
C ARG A 77 3.55 -20.87 5.85
N MET A 78 2.71 -21.72 5.26
CA MET A 78 1.51 -21.22 4.61
C MET A 78 0.70 -20.51 5.70
N ILE A 79 0.85 -19.20 5.80
CA ILE A 79 -0.03 -18.40 6.64
C ILE A 79 -1.40 -18.54 6.00
N SER A 80 -2.24 -19.39 6.58
CA SER A 80 -3.68 -19.23 6.47
C SER A 80 -3.92 -17.78 6.85
N MET A 81 -4.17 -16.91 5.86
CA MET A 81 -4.62 -15.56 6.14
C MET A 81 -5.80 -15.72 7.09
N PRO A 82 -5.73 -15.31 8.36
CA PRO A 82 -6.96 -15.15 9.08
C PRO A 82 -7.67 -14.06 8.29
N ALA A 83 -8.82 -14.39 7.72
CA ALA A 83 -9.80 -13.43 7.25
C ALA A 83 -10.35 -12.63 8.44
N CYS A 84 -9.49 -12.19 9.37
CA CYS A 84 -9.75 -11.04 10.19
C CYS A 84 -9.14 -9.85 9.46
N THR A 85 -9.76 -9.48 8.34
CA THR A 85 -9.91 -8.07 8.04
C THR A 85 -10.57 -7.45 9.26
N ARG A 86 -9.77 -7.08 10.29
CA ARG A 86 -10.16 -5.96 11.12
C ARG A 86 -10.29 -4.83 10.12
N LYS A 87 -11.52 -4.56 9.71
CA LYS A 87 -11.88 -3.35 8.99
C LYS A 87 -11.53 -2.20 9.93
N LYS A 88 -10.25 -1.85 10.03
CA LYS A 88 -9.86 -0.53 10.47
C LYS A 88 -10.26 0.34 9.29
N SER A 89 -11.51 0.79 9.31
CA SER A 89 -12.00 1.82 8.43
C SER A 89 -11.20 3.07 8.76
N TYR A 90 -10.10 3.28 8.06
CA TYR A 90 -9.50 4.59 8.02
C TYR A 90 -10.42 5.41 7.12
N ASN A 91 -11.11 6.41 7.68
CA ASN A 91 -11.90 7.37 6.92
C ASN A 91 -10.94 8.29 6.16
N ILE A 92 -10.25 7.80 5.13
CA ILE A 92 -9.26 8.58 4.34
C ILE A 92 -9.90 9.13 3.04
N GLY A 93 -11.21 9.38 3.06
CA GLY A 93 -11.96 9.75 1.86
C GLY A 93 -12.41 8.56 1.02
N THR A 94 -13.56 8.71 0.41
CA THR A 94 -14.32 7.68 -0.29
C THR A 94 -13.57 7.19 -1.54
N MET A 95 -13.15 5.92 -1.54
CA MET A 95 -12.91 5.22 -2.80
C MET A 95 -14.27 4.76 -3.34
N PHE A 96 -14.61 5.19 -4.55
CA PHE A 96 -15.83 4.75 -5.22
C PHE A 96 -15.48 3.65 -6.21
N LEU A 97 -16.05 2.47 -5.99
CA LEU A 97 -16.05 1.39 -6.97
C LEU A 97 -17.28 1.59 -7.86
N ARG A 98 -17.09 1.71 -9.18
CA ARG A 98 -18.17 1.57 -10.15
C ARG A 98 -17.98 0.31 -10.95
N GLU A 99 -19.02 -0.52 -10.98
CA GLU A 99 -19.15 -1.57 -11.97
C GLU A 99 -19.62 -0.93 -13.27
N THR A 100 -18.87 -1.14 -14.34
CA THR A 100 -19.30 -0.74 -15.68
C THR A 100 -19.72 -1.99 -16.44
N SER A 101 -21.03 -2.09 -16.74
CA SER A 101 -21.49 -2.93 -17.84
C SER A 101 -21.18 -2.19 -19.14
N LEU A 102 -20.58 -2.91 -20.09
CA LEU A 102 -20.32 -2.42 -21.44
C LEU A 102 -21.63 -2.03 -22.14
#